data_AF-A0A060BRU1-F1
#
_entry.id   AF-A0A060BRU1-F1
#
_cell.length_a   1.000
_cell.length_b   1.000
_cell.length_c   1.000
_cell.angle_alpha   90.00
_cell.angle_beta   90.00
_cell.angle_gamma   90.00
#
_symmetry.space_group_name_H-M   'P 1'
#
loop_
_entity.id
_entity.type
_entity.pdbx_description
1 polymer ?
#
loop_
_entity_poly.entity_id
_entity_poly.type
_entity_poly.pdbx_seq_one_letter_code
_entity_poly.pdbx_strand_id
1 'polypeptide(L)'
;FTDGYWLNQPQFEIQSPKEVFDYRKSNDKLVLYAPFKYVNERGDELNLGMSTIELTSPIEGVIGVKLIHFDQNAKTPSYELENEHPKIEITTNDNTLSFKSGDLTAKVPFKSHFELNFLH
;
A
#
# COMPACT_ATOMS: atom_id res chain seq x y z
N PHE A 1 -17.83 11.62 -0.60
CA PHE A 1 -17.15 11.38 0.69
C PHE A 1 -16.78 12.70 1.35
N THR A 2 -16.25 13.69 0.63
CA THR A 2 -16.08 15.06 1.12
C THR A 2 -17.33 15.92 0.94
N ASP A 3 -17.43 16.97 1.75
CA ASP A 3 -18.36 18.09 1.65
C ASP A 3 -17.55 19.39 1.55
N GLY A 4 -17.25 19.79 0.32
CA GLY A 4 -16.27 20.83 0.04
C GLY A 4 -14.84 20.42 0.42
N TYR A 5 -14.00 21.41 0.73
CA TYR A 5 -12.59 21.20 1.04
C TYR A 5 -12.33 20.81 2.50
N TRP A 6 -13.23 21.21 3.42
CA TRP A 6 -12.98 21.18 4.86
C TRP A 6 -13.69 20.05 5.59
N LEU A 7 -14.82 19.57 5.05
CA LEU A 7 -15.70 18.64 5.75
C LEU A 7 -15.78 17.31 5.01
N ASN A 8 -16.12 16.29 5.77
CA ASN A 8 -16.61 15.02 5.24
C ASN A 8 -18.13 15.04 5.24
N GLN A 9 -18.73 14.31 4.31
CA GLN A 9 -20.16 14.05 4.32
C GLN A 9 -20.55 13.39 5.65
N PRO A 10 -21.65 13.81 6.33
CA PRO A 10 -21.99 13.35 7.68
C PRO A 10 -22.17 11.83 7.82
N GLN A 11 -22.44 11.12 6.73
CA GLN A 11 -22.66 9.67 6.70
C GLN A 11 -21.37 8.87 6.50
N PHE A 12 -20.21 9.53 6.41
CA PHE A 12 -18.92 8.88 6.13
C PHE A 12 -17.90 9.12 7.24
N GLU A 13 -17.30 8.03 7.71
CA GLU A 13 -16.04 8.06 8.45
C GLU A 13 -14.90 7.73 7.48
N ILE A 14 -13.94 8.65 7.32
CA ILE A 14 -12.80 8.44 6.43
C ILE A 14 -11.60 8.02 7.27
N GLN A 15 -11.15 6.80 7.05
CA GLN A 15 -9.91 6.27 7.58
C GLN A 15 -8.90 6.13 6.43
N SER A 16 -7.69 6.65 6.61
CA SER A 16 -6.65 6.65 5.58
C SER A 16 -5.31 6.30 6.20
N PRO A 17 -4.46 5.54 5.48
CA PRO A 17 -3.10 5.25 5.93
C PRO A 17 -2.36 6.50 6.40
N LYS A 18 -1.73 6.43 7.57
CA LYS A 18 -0.96 7.53 8.15
C LYS A 18 0.54 7.33 8.07
N GLU A 19 0.97 6.08 8.11
CA GLU A 19 2.36 5.67 7.93
C GLU A 19 2.44 4.24 7.38
N VAL A 20 3.61 3.82 6.92
CA VAL A 20 3.94 2.39 6.83
C VAL A 20 4.63 2.00 8.13
N PHE A 21 3.90 1.21 8.94
CA PHE A 21 4.40 0.74 10.24
C PHE A 21 5.37 -0.43 10.09
N ASP A 22 5.03 -1.36 9.19
CA ASP A 22 5.82 -2.54 8.88
C ASP A 22 5.61 -2.97 7.42
N TYR A 23 6.47 -3.86 6.92
CA TYR A 23 6.38 -4.38 5.56
C TYR A 23 6.86 -5.83 5.46
N ARG A 24 6.43 -6.52 4.40
CA ARG A 24 6.94 -7.84 4.03
C ARG A 24 7.34 -7.84 2.56
N LYS A 25 8.57 -8.27 2.29
CA LYS A 25 9.06 -8.48 0.93
C LYS A 25 9.11 -9.96 0.56
N SER A 26 8.86 -10.22 -0.71
CA SER A 26 9.01 -11.52 -1.37
C SER A 26 9.60 -11.29 -2.76
N ASN A 27 9.84 -12.36 -3.53
CA ASN A 27 10.51 -12.24 -4.82
C ASN A 27 9.70 -11.47 -5.88
N ASP A 28 8.38 -11.39 -5.73
CA ASP A 28 7.43 -10.87 -6.72
C ASP A 28 6.46 -9.82 -6.14
N LYS A 29 6.54 -9.54 -4.84
CA LYS A 29 5.60 -8.67 -4.14
C LYS A 29 6.23 -7.93 -2.96
N LEU A 30 5.82 -6.68 -2.77
CA LEU A 30 6.04 -5.89 -1.55
C LEU A 30 4.68 -5.62 -0.89
N VAL A 31 4.54 -6.02 0.38
CA VAL A 31 3.34 -5.79 1.19
C VAL A 31 3.65 -4.74 2.24
N LEU A 32 2.80 -3.71 2.35
CA LEU A 32 2.91 -2.64 3.33
C LEU A 32 1.75 -2.73 4.32
N TYR A 33 2.04 -2.63 5.61
CA TYR A 33 1.05 -2.56 6.67
C TYR A 33 0.93 -1.10 7.12
N ALA A 34 -0.21 -0.48 6.82
CA ALA A 34 -0.37 0.96 6.88
C ALA A 34 -1.57 1.35 7.77
N PRO A 35 -1.35 1.56 9.08
CA PRO A 35 -2.40 1.92 10.03
C PRO A 35 -3.04 3.28 9.77
N PHE A 36 -4.26 3.48 10.30
CA PHE A 36 -5.01 4.73 10.18
C PHE A 36 -4.67 5.81 11.23
N LYS A 37 -3.70 5.51 12.11
CA LYS A 37 -3.06 6.46 13.05
C LYS A 37 -1.55 6.21 13.08
N TYR A 38 -0.79 7.19 13.57
CA TYR A 38 0.62 7.02 13.89
C TYR A 38 0.79 6.11 15.11
N VAL A 39 1.73 5.17 15.05
CA VAL A 39 2.06 4.24 16.14
C VAL A 39 3.35 4.71 16.80
N ASN A 40 3.24 5.42 17.93
CA ASN A 40 4.40 5.99 18.63
C ASN A 40 4.84 5.14 19.82
N GLU A 41 3.88 4.50 20.48
CA GLU A 41 4.11 3.62 21.61
C GLU A 41 3.37 2.30 21.45
N ARG A 42 3.74 1.28 22.22
CA ARG A 42 3.13 -0.05 22.15
C ARG A 42 1.61 -0.03 22.40
N GLY A 43 1.12 0.93 23.18
CA GLY A 43 -0.32 1.12 23.40
C GLY A 43 -1.08 1.48 22.13
N ASP A 44 -0.40 2.08 21.14
CA ASP A 44 -1.02 2.46 19.89
C ASP A 44 -1.34 1.28 18.97
N GLU A 45 -0.70 0.13 19.16
CA GLU A 45 -0.92 -1.07 18.34
C GLU A 45 -2.30 -1.72 18.59
N LEU A 46 -3.04 -1.26 19.60
CA LEU A 46 -4.36 -1.79 19.97
C LEU A 46 -5.51 -0.94 19.41
N ASN A 47 -6.65 -1.60 19.15
CA ASN A 47 -7.91 -0.97 18.70
C ASN A 47 -7.74 -0.08 17.44
N LEU A 48 -6.98 -0.56 16.46
CA LEU A 48 -6.59 0.20 15.28
C LEU A 48 -6.87 -0.59 13.99
N GLY A 49 -7.56 0.05 13.05
CA GLY A 49 -7.66 -0.43 11.67
C GLY A 49 -6.41 -0.10 10.85
N MET A 50 -6.16 -0.89 9.81
CA MET A 50 -5.07 -0.63 8.87
C MET A 50 -5.44 -1.07 7.45
N SER A 51 -4.78 -0.46 6.47
CA SER A 51 -4.73 -0.99 5.11
C SER A 51 -3.54 -1.91 4.96
N THR A 52 -3.77 -3.10 4.41
CA THR A 52 -2.72 -3.91 3.79
C THR A 52 -2.62 -3.50 2.32
N ILE A 53 -1.46 -3.01 1.91
CA ILE A 53 -1.22 -2.55 0.53
C ILE A 53 -0.25 -3.52 -0.14
N GLU A 54 -0.68 -4.15 -1.23
CA GLU A 54 0.17 -5.05 -2.01
C GLU A 54 0.64 -4.37 -3.29
N LEU A 55 1.95 -4.34 -3.50
CA LEU A 55 2.61 -3.91 -4.72
C LEU A 55 3.15 -5.13 -5.46
N THR A 56 2.70 -5.31 -6.70
CA THR A 56 3.07 -6.42 -7.60
C THR A 56 3.38 -5.88 -8.99
N SER A 57 3.86 -6.72 -9.89
CA SER A 57 4.05 -6.36 -11.29
C SER A 57 3.59 -7.51 -12.18
N PRO A 58 2.48 -7.36 -12.95
CA PRO A 58 2.03 -8.40 -13.86
C PRO A 58 2.87 -8.45 -15.15
N ILE A 59 3.36 -7.30 -15.61
CA ILE A 59 4.24 -7.14 -16.78
C ILE A 59 5.25 -6.03 -16.50
N GLU A 60 6.38 -6.04 -17.20
CA GLU A 60 7.44 -5.04 -17.02
C GLU A 60 6.91 -3.61 -17.23
N GLY A 61 7.28 -2.69 -16.33
CA GLY A 61 6.82 -1.29 -16.39
C GLY A 61 5.42 -1.05 -15.82
N VAL A 62 4.74 -2.08 -15.29
CA VAL A 62 3.41 -1.96 -14.65
C VAL A 62 3.50 -2.33 -13.17
N ILE A 63 2.98 -1.44 -12.31
CA ILE A 63 2.85 -1.70 -10.87
C ILE A 63 1.37 -1.89 -10.54
N GLY A 64 1.01 -3.11 -10.12
CA GLY A 64 -0.29 -3.41 -9.54
C GLY A 64 -0.33 -2.99 -8.07
N VAL A 65 -1.33 -2.17 -7.71
CA VAL A 65 -1.54 -1.68 -6.33
C VAL A 65 -2.88 -2.18 -5.83
N LYS A 66 -2.87 -3.01 -4.78
CA LYS A 66 -4.09 -3.54 -4.17
C LYS A 66 -4.19 -3.08 -2.72
N LEU A 67 -5.24 -2.33 -2.39
CA LEU A 67 -5.53 -1.86 -1.03
C LEU A 67 -6.60 -2.75 -0.40
N ILE A 68 -6.30 -3.31 0.78
CA ILE A 68 -7.13 -4.30 1.47
C ILE A 68 -7.39 -3.80 2.90
N HIS A 69 -8.66 -3.76 3.31
CA HIS A 69 -9.05 -3.48 4.71
C HIS A 69 -9.43 -4.78 5.41
N PHE A 70 -10.55 -5.39 5.01
CA PHE A 70 -10.94 -6.74 5.42
C PHE A 70 -10.64 -7.73 4.31
N ASP A 71 -9.68 -8.61 4.55
CA ASP A 71 -9.35 -9.66 3.60
C ASP A 71 -10.51 -10.65 3.48
N GLN A 72 -10.84 -11.00 2.25
CA GLN A 72 -11.99 -11.83 1.91
C GLN A 72 -11.58 -12.75 0.77
N ASN A 73 -12.25 -13.91 0.71
CA ASN A 73 -12.07 -14.83 -0.40
C ASN A 73 -12.34 -14.13 -1.73
N ALA A 74 -11.54 -14.46 -2.73
CA ALA A 74 -11.70 -13.94 -4.08
C ALA A 74 -13.12 -14.22 -4.57
N LYS A 75 -13.80 -13.15 -5.02
CA LYS A 75 -15.11 -13.27 -5.67
C LYS A 75 -14.88 -13.53 -7.16
N THR A 76 -15.67 -14.44 -7.72
CA THR A 76 -15.63 -14.80 -9.14
C THR A 76 -16.93 -14.39 -9.83
N PRO A 77 -16.91 -14.10 -11.16
CA PRO A 77 -15.73 -14.11 -12.04
C PRO A 77 -14.88 -12.84 -11.91
N SER A 78 -13.58 -12.96 -12.21
CA SER A 78 -12.61 -11.85 -12.30
C SER A 78 -12.11 -11.72 -13.74
N TYR A 79 -11.49 -10.58 -14.07
CA TYR A 79 -10.77 -10.45 -15.33
C TYR A 79 -9.64 -11.48 -15.39
N GLU A 80 -9.47 -12.09 -16.56
CA GLU A 80 -8.30 -12.89 -16.87
C GLU A 80 -7.17 -11.90 -17.20
N LEU A 81 -6.12 -11.91 -16.38
CA LEU A 81 -4.97 -11.03 -16.52
C LEU A 81 -3.76 -11.88 -16.91
N GLU A 82 -3.06 -11.45 -17.96
CA GLU A 82 -1.74 -12.00 -18.28
C GLU A 82 -0.75 -11.60 -17.19
N ASN A 83 0.03 -12.58 -16.73
CA ASN A 83 1.08 -12.37 -15.74
C ASN A 83 2.38 -12.97 -16.27
N GLU A 84 3.26 -12.11 -16.75
CA GLU A 84 4.56 -12.47 -17.31
C GLU A 84 5.62 -12.68 -16.23
N HIS A 85 5.28 -12.43 -14.97
CA HIS A 85 6.20 -12.52 -13.84
C HIS A 85 7.53 -11.78 -14.12
N PRO A 86 7.48 -10.48 -14.46
CA PRO A 86 8.67 -9.70 -14.76
C PRO A 86 9.62 -9.68 -13.56
N LYS A 87 10.90 -9.45 -13.84
CA LYS A 87 11.87 -9.22 -12.78
C LYS A 87 11.56 -7.88 -12.10
N ILE A 88 11.35 -7.93 -10.79
CA ILE A 88 11.20 -6.73 -9.97
C ILE A 88 12.44 -6.47 -9.12
N GLU A 89 12.60 -5.24 -8.67
CA GLU A 89 13.62 -4.84 -7.70
C GLU A 89 12.94 -4.21 -6.48
N ILE A 90 13.24 -4.75 -5.30
CA ILE A 90 12.76 -4.22 -4.02
C ILE A 90 13.95 -3.75 -3.19
N THR A 91 13.98 -2.45 -2.88
CA THR A 91 15.00 -1.85 -2.02
C THR A 91 14.36 -1.39 -0.72
N THR A 92 15.01 -1.71 0.40
CA THR A 92 14.51 -1.40 1.74
C THR A 92 15.62 -0.75 2.55
N ASN A 93 15.42 0.52 2.89
CA ASN A 93 16.31 1.31 3.72
C ASN A 93 15.57 1.75 4.99
N ASP A 94 16.29 2.31 5.96
CA ASP A 94 15.72 2.74 7.26
C ASP A 94 14.59 3.77 7.13
N ASN A 95 14.60 4.56 6.04
CA ASN A 95 13.63 5.65 5.85
C ASN A 95 12.74 5.48 4.61
N THR A 96 13.02 4.51 3.74
CA THR A 96 12.35 4.40 2.44
C THR A 96 12.26 2.97 1.94
N LEU A 97 11.13 2.63 1.34
CA LEU A 97 10.88 1.40 0.60
C LEU A 97 10.67 1.76 -0.88
N SER A 98 11.21 0.95 -1.78
CA SER A 98 10.94 1.08 -3.22
C SER A 98 10.65 -0.26 -3.86
N PHE A 99 9.68 -0.25 -4.77
CA PHE A 99 9.30 -1.37 -5.63
C PHE A 99 9.44 -0.91 -7.09
N LYS A 100 10.30 -1.56 -7.86
CA LYS A 100 10.60 -1.17 -9.24
C LYS A 100 10.28 -2.31 -10.21
N SER A 101 9.65 -1.96 -11.33
CA SER A 101 9.40 -2.83 -12.48
C SER A 101 9.76 -2.08 -13.75
N GLY A 102 10.75 -2.58 -14.52
CA GLY A 102 11.33 -1.82 -15.64
C GLY A 102 11.84 -0.46 -15.15
N ASP A 103 11.40 0.62 -15.81
CA ASP A 103 11.73 2.00 -15.41
C ASP A 103 10.76 2.60 -14.37
N LEU A 104 9.62 1.96 -14.10
CA LEU A 104 8.61 2.47 -13.17
C LEU A 104 8.94 2.06 -11.73
N THR A 105 8.98 3.03 -10.83
CA THR A 105 9.26 2.82 -9.39
C THR A 105 8.14 3.38 -8.52
N ALA A 106 7.57 2.56 -7.64
CA ALA A 106 6.77 2.99 -6.51
C ALA A 106 7.68 3.20 -5.29
N LYS A 107 7.65 4.40 -4.70
CA LYS A 107 8.47 4.79 -3.55
C LYS A 107 7.59 5.22 -2.39
N VAL A 108 7.93 4.73 -1.19
CA VAL A 108 7.16 4.95 0.03
C VAL A 108 8.11 5.29 1.19
N PRO A 109 7.89 6.37 1.94
CA PRO A 109 8.59 6.62 3.21
C PRO A 109 8.29 5.51 4.23
N PHE A 110 9.30 5.06 4.97
CA PHE A 110 9.14 4.09 6.06
C PHE A 110 9.08 4.81 7.41
N LYS A 111 8.10 4.44 8.26
CA LYS A 111 7.87 5.06 9.59
C LYS A 111 7.83 6.59 9.57
N SER A 112 7.16 7.14 8.56
CA SER A 112 6.93 8.57 8.36
C SER A 112 5.53 8.77 7.77
N HIS A 113 5.15 10.03 7.51
CA HIS A 113 3.89 10.35 6.84
C HIS A 113 3.73 9.52 5.57
N PHE A 114 2.57 8.88 5.46
CA PHE A 114 2.27 7.98 4.36
C PHE A 114 2.25 8.74 3.04
N GLU A 115 3.08 8.27 2.11
CA GLU A 115 3.08 8.69 0.72
C GLU A 115 3.27 7.46 -0.17
N LEU A 116 2.64 7.46 -1.34
CA LEU A 116 2.89 6.46 -2.38
C LEU A 116 3.15 7.19 -3.69
N ASN A 117 4.44 7.36 -4.00
CA ASN A 117 4.91 8.13 -5.14
C ASN A 117 5.29 7.20 -6.29
N PHE A 118 4.90 7.52 -7.51
CA PHE A 118 5.28 6.79 -8.73
C PHE A 118 6.24 7.63 -9.56
N LEU A 119 7.39 7.04 -9.92
CA LEU A 119 8.51 7.71 -10.58
C LEU A 119 8.90 6.94 -11.85
N HIS A 120 9.22 7.66 -12.93
CA HIS A 120 9.74 7.15 -14.20
C HIS A 120 11.05 7.86 -14.52
#